data_AF-A0A6H0RWH8-F1
#
_entry.id   AF-A0A6H0RWH8-F1
#
_cell.length_a   1.000
_cell.length_b   1.000
_cell.length_c   1.000
_cell.angle_alpha   90.00
_cell.angle_beta   90.00
_cell.angle_gamma   90.00
#
_symmetry.space_group_name_H-M   'P 1'
#
loop_
_entity.id
_entity.type
_entity.pdbx_description
1 polymer ?
#
loop_
_entity_poly.entity_id
_entity_poly.type
_entity_poly.pdbx_seq_one_letter_code
_entity_poly.pdbx_strand_id
1 'polypeptide(L)'
;MTDALTHQIKVACDDLYCAPLDPVAQTNVRHVLLQATPPLDERAHARRIKIACDELHDDPTDLDARRTLLALLDLSAAASRPDLPTRI
;
A
#
# COMPACT_ATOMS: atom_id res chain seq x y z
N MET A 1 7.97 -24.58 3.68
CA MET A 1 6.87 -23.86 4.36
C MET A 1 6.43 -22.57 3.65
N THR A 2 7.10 -22.16 2.56
CA THR A 2 6.77 -20.99 1.73
C THR A 2 5.47 -21.13 0.93
N ASP A 3 5.02 -22.37 0.72
CA ASP A 3 3.89 -22.70 -0.15
C ASP A 3 2.53 -22.29 0.44
N ALA A 4 2.35 -22.45 1.76
CA ALA A 4 1.09 -22.13 2.44
C ALA A 4 0.79 -20.61 2.43
N LEU A 5 1.78 -19.77 2.71
CA LEU A 5 1.60 -18.31 2.69
C LEU A 5 1.36 -17.79 1.27
N THR A 6 2.09 -18.33 0.29
CA THR A 6 1.90 -17.98 -1.12
C THR A 6 0.49 -18.37 -1.60
N HIS A 7 0.00 -19.53 -1.19
CA HIS A 7 -1.36 -19.97 -1.47
C HIS A 7 -2.40 -19.04 -0.82
N GLN A 8 -2.20 -18.64 0.45
CA GLN A 8 -3.10 -17.71 1.14
C GLN A 8 -3.17 -16.35 0.45
N ILE A 9 -2.05 -15.82 -0.04
CA ILE A 9 -2.04 -14.56 -0.81
C ILE A 9 -2.91 -14.71 -2.06
N LYS A 10 -2.72 -15.80 -2.82
CA LYS A 10 -3.48 -16.03 -4.06
C LYS A 10 -4.98 -16.09 -3.80
N VAL A 11 -5.42 -16.91 -2.85
CA VAL A 11 -6.85 -17.04 -2.50
C VAL A 11 -7.44 -15.71 -2.05
N ALA A 12 -6.76 -14.98 -1.16
CA ALA A 12 -7.27 -13.69 -0.69
C ALA A 12 -7.36 -12.64 -1.82
N CYS A 13 -6.42 -12.67 -2.77
CA CYS A 13 -6.47 -11.82 -3.95
C CYS A 13 -7.60 -12.22 -4.92
N ASP A 14 -7.84 -13.52 -5.13
CA ASP A 14 -8.93 -14.01 -5.98
C ASP A 14 -10.31 -13.64 -5.39
N ASP A 15 -10.46 -13.77 -4.07
CA ASP A 15 -11.67 -13.35 -3.35
C ASP A 15 -11.92 -11.84 -3.51
N LEU A 16 -10.89 -11.01 -3.31
CA LEU A 16 -11.00 -9.56 -3.48
C LEU A 16 -11.25 -9.16 -4.93
N TYR A 17 -10.68 -9.86 -5.90
CA TYR A 17 -10.94 -9.63 -7.32
C TYR A 17 -12.41 -9.85 -7.67
N CYS A 18 -13.05 -10.86 -7.08
CA CYS A 18 -14.47 -11.13 -7.27
C CYS A 18 -15.39 -10.11 -6.58
N ALA A 19 -14.98 -9.59 -5.42
CA ALA A 19 -15.77 -8.66 -4.62
C ALA A 19 -14.92 -7.50 -4.05
N PRO A 20 -14.51 -6.53 -4.89
CA PRO A 20 -13.54 -5.50 -4.52
C PRO A 20 -14.02 -4.53 -3.43
N LEU A 21 -15.35 -4.44 -3.23
CA LEU A 21 -15.98 -3.60 -2.21
C LEU A 21 -16.46 -4.38 -1.00
N ASP A 22 -16.25 -5.70 -0.95
CA ASP A 22 -16.58 -6.48 0.24
C ASP A 22 -15.58 -6.17 1.37
N PRO A 23 -16.04 -5.61 2.51
CA PRO A 23 -15.15 -5.28 3.62
C PRO A 23 -14.45 -6.50 4.21
N VAL A 24 -15.05 -7.71 4.10
CA VAL A 24 -14.42 -8.95 4.58
C VAL A 24 -13.25 -9.33 3.67
N ALA A 25 -13.45 -9.38 2.35
CA ALA A 25 -12.39 -9.63 1.39
C ALA A 25 -11.23 -8.61 1.52
N GLN A 26 -11.54 -7.31 1.66
CA GLN A 26 -10.54 -6.26 1.87
C GLN A 26 -9.72 -6.48 3.16
N THR A 27 -10.40 -6.82 4.26
CA THR A 27 -9.74 -7.07 5.56
C THR A 27 -8.84 -8.30 5.49
N ASN A 28 -9.31 -9.36 4.84
CA ASN A 28 -8.56 -10.62 4.68
C ASN A 28 -7.29 -10.42 3.86
N VAL A 29 -7.38 -9.76 2.69
CA VAL A 29 -6.19 -9.49 1.87
C VAL A 29 -5.19 -8.63 2.63
N ARG A 30 -5.67 -7.59 3.34
CA ARG A 30 -4.81 -6.70 4.12
C ARG A 30 -4.05 -7.47 5.20
N HIS A 31 -4.73 -8.33 5.93
CA HIS A 31 -4.12 -9.14 6.99
C HIS A 31 -3.03 -10.07 6.44
N VAL A 32 -3.34 -10.81 5.36
CA VAL A 32 -2.38 -11.72 4.72
C VAL A 32 -1.17 -10.96 4.18
N LEU A 33 -1.38 -9.82 3.51
CA LEU A 33 -0.29 -9.01 2.97
C LEU A 33 0.59 -8.40 4.07
N LEU A 34 0.01 -7.97 5.21
CA LEU A 34 0.80 -7.46 6.34
C LEU A 34 1.71 -8.54 6.95
N GLN A 35 1.26 -9.79 6.99
CA GLN A 35 2.09 -10.91 7.46
C GLN A 35 3.19 -11.28 6.46
N ALA A 36 2.91 -11.15 5.16
CA ALA A 36 3.83 -11.54 4.10
C ALA A 36 4.82 -10.44 3.67
N THR A 37 4.49 -9.18 3.92
CA THR A 37 5.26 -8.03 3.42
C THR A 37 6.16 -7.48 4.51
N PRO A 38 7.48 -7.44 4.30
CA PRO A 38 8.38 -6.76 5.22
C PRO A 38 7.98 -5.28 5.40
N PRO A 39 8.26 -4.69 6.57
CA PRO A 39 8.07 -3.26 6.78
C PRO A 39 8.78 -2.45 5.70
N LEU A 40 8.13 -1.38 5.24
CA LEU A 40 8.71 -0.50 4.25
C LEU A 40 9.84 0.30 4.89
N ASP A 41 11.08 0.09 4.42
CA ASP A 41 12.21 0.91 4.84
C ASP A 41 12.25 2.27 4.11
N GLU A 42 12.97 3.23 4.69
CA GLU A 42 13.08 4.60 4.18
C GLU A 42 13.62 4.64 2.74
N ARG A 43 14.56 3.75 2.40
CA ARG A 43 15.17 3.68 1.07
C ARG A 43 14.18 3.20 0.01
N ALA A 44 13.40 2.17 0.33
CA ALA A 44 12.35 1.63 -0.52
C ALA A 44 11.22 2.65 -0.68
N HIS A 45 10.87 3.39 0.37
CA HIS A 45 9.91 4.48 0.30
C HIS A 45 10.39 5.61 -0.62
N ALA A 46 11.61 6.11 -0.41
CA ALA A 46 12.22 7.14 -1.26
C ALA A 46 12.32 6.69 -2.72
N ARG A 47 12.61 5.41 -2.99
CA ARG A 47 12.63 4.86 -4.35
C ARG A 47 11.26 4.91 -5.01
N ARG A 48 10.18 4.59 -4.29
CA ARG A 48 8.80 4.65 -4.83
C ARG A 48 8.38 6.08 -5.14
N ILE A 49 8.75 7.04 -4.30
CA ILE A 49 8.51 8.47 -4.57
C ILE A 49 9.20 8.88 -5.89
N LYS A 50 10.48 8.51 -6.08
CA LYS A 50 11.21 8.84 -7.31
C LYS A 50 10.52 8.30 -8.56
N ILE A 51 10.06 7.05 -8.53
CA ILE A 51 9.35 6.44 -9.66
C ILE A 51 8.07 7.21 -9.99
N ALA A 52 7.24 7.52 -8.98
CA ALA A 52 6.01 8.27 -9.21
C ALA A 52 6.29 9.70 -9.72
N CYS A 53 7.40 10.32 -9.28
CA CYS A 53 7.85 11.61 -9.84
C CYS A 53 8.33 11.48 -11.28
N ASP A 54 9.05 10.42 -11.64
CA ASP A 54 9.51 10.16 -13.01
C ASP A 54 8.30 9.96 -13.95
N GLU A 55 7.31 9.17 -13.54
CA GLU A 55 6.05 8.97 -14.28
C GLU A 55 5.32 10.29 -14.53
N LEU A 56 5.25 11.19 -13.53
CA LEU A 56 4.63 12.51 -13.69
C LEU A 56 5.48 13.53 -14.43
N HIS A 57 6.80 13.33 -14.47
CA HIS A 57 7.67 14.12 -15.33
C HIS A 57 7.41 13.76 -16.79
N ASP A 58 7.22 12.48 -17.10
CA ASP A 58 6.93 11.98 -18.44
C ASP A 58 5.49 12.33 -18.88
N ASP A 59 4.49 12.12 -18.02
CA ASP A 59 3.11 12.53 -18.23
C ASP A 59 2.50 13.18 -16.98
N PRO A 60 2.46 14.52 -16.91
CA PRO A 60 1.88 15.22 -15.76
C PRO A 60 0.37 14.99 -15.66
N THR A 61 -0.31 14.48 -16.68
CA THR A 61 -1.76 14.23 -16.68
C THR A 61 -2.15 12.83 -16.19
N ASP A 62 -1.18 11.94 -15.96
CA ASP A 62 -1.41 10.62 -15.40
C ASP A 62 -2.03 10.71 -13.99
N LEU A 63 -3.32 10.40 -13.90
CA LEU A 63 -4.06 10.45 -12.64
C LEU A 63 -3.65 9.36 -11.66
N ASP A 64 -3.20 8.22 -12.15
CA ASP A 64 -2.81 7.09 -11.30
C ASP A 64 -1.42 7.33 -10.69
N ALA A 65 -0.50 7.92 -11.45
CA ALA A 65 0.77 8.40 -10.92
C ALA A 65 0.56 9.51 -9.87
N ARG A 66 -0.38 10.45 -10.10
CA ARG A 66 -0.76 11.48 -9.11
C ARG A 66 -1.30 10.86 -7.81
N ARG A 67 -2.24 9.92 -7.92
CA ARG A 67 -2.83 9.22 -6.77
C ARG A 67 -1.76 8.44 -6.00
N THR A 68 -0.88 7.76 -6.73
CA THR A 68 0.23 7.00 -6.15
C THR A 68 1.18 7.90 -5.38
N LEU A 69 1.59 9.04 -5.96
CA LEU A 69 2.45 10.00 -5.28
C LEU A 69 1.79 10.55 -4.01
N LEU A 70 0.51 10.93 -4.06
CA LEU A 70 -0.24 11.39 -2.89
C LEU A 70 -0.28 10.34 -1.78
N ALA A 71 -0.61 9.08 -2.10
CA ALA A 71 -0.65 8.00 -1.11
C ALA A 71 0.73 7.75 -0.46
N LEU A 72 1.83 7.87 -1.22
CA LEU A 72 3.18 7.76 -0.69
C LEU A 72 3.52 8.91 0.27
N LEU A 73 3.14 10.14 -0.06
CA LEU A 73 3.37 11.30 0.81
C LEU A 73 2.55 11.22 2.11
N ASP A 74 1.31 10.72 2.04
CA ASP A 74 0.46 10.51 3.22
C ASP A 74 1.06 9.45 4.17
N LEU A 75 1.64 8.37 3.61
CA LEU A 75 2.36 7.36 4.40
C LEU A 75 3.55 7.96 5.15
N SER A 76 4.33 8.84 4.50
CA SER A 76 5.43 9.57 5.16
C SER A 76 4.93 10.47 6.28
N ALA A 77 3.80 11.17 6.08
CA ALA A 77 3.20 12.03 7.08
C ALA A 77 2.70 11.24 8.29
N ALA A 78 2.09 10.07 8.07
CA ALA A 78 1.64 9.18 9.14
C ALA A 78 2.82 8.61 9.94
N ALA A 79 3.91 8.22 9.27
CA ALA A 79 5.12 7.73 9.95
C ALA A 79 5.82 8.84 10.77
N SER A 80 5.71 10.09 10.33
CA SER A 80 6.31 11.25 10.99
C SER A 80 5.49 11.82 12.15
N ARG A 81 4.25 11.34 12.37
CA ARG A 81 3.39 11.73 13.49
C ARG A 81 3.45 10.66 14.58
N PRO A 82 4.36 10.76 15.56
CA PRO A 82 4.21 10.01 16.79
C PRO A 82 3.03 10.64 17.55
N ASP A 83 1.87 10.02 17.41
CA ASP A 83 0.73 10.07 18.34
C ASP A 83 0.60 11.36 19.17
N LEU A 84 -0.07 12.38 18.62
CA LEU A 84 -0.57 13.48 19.44
C LEU A 84 -1.93 13.06 20.00
N PRO A 85 -2.07 12.83 21.32
CA PRO A 85 -3.36 12.52 21.92
C PRO A 85 -4.26 13.73 21.68
N THR A 86 -5.34 13.52 20.94
CA THR A 86 -6.41 14.50 20.78
C THR A 86 -6.98 14.79 22.16
N ARG A 87 -6.59 15.92 22.76
CA ARG A 87 -7.25 16.43 23.96
C ARG A 87 -8.60 16.99 23.55
N ILE A 88 -9.62 16.33 24.10
CA ILE A 88 -11.04 16.67 24.37
C ILE A 88 -11.44 18.11 23.99
#